data_AF-A0A5D4RTJ4-F1
#
_entry.id   AF-A0A5D4RTJ4-F1
#
_cell.length_a   1.000
_cell.length_b   1.000
_cell.length_c   1.000
_cell.angle_alpha   90.00
_cell.angle_beta   90.00
_cell.angle_gamma   90.00
#
_symmetry.space_group_name_H-M   'P 1'
#
loop_
_entity.id
_entity.type
_entity.pdbx_description
1 polymer ?
#
loop_
_entity_poly.entity_id
_entity_poly.type
_entity_poly.pdbx_seq_one_letter_code
_entity_poly.pdbx_strand_id
1 'polypeptide(L)'
;MIHPKYRFPHIGSIELTEDTLRLEGWEDLALGEIQRVACEYDEAFNRFTVNASDRLGFFGKGEPLVVTHCDRKMYLLIDWNFFTGFTDNRRWCEAINEKREKSISL
;
A
#
# COMPACT_ATOMS: atom_id res chain seq x y z
N MET A 1 13.50 7.64 -15.80
CA MET A 1 12.71 7.72 -14.56
C MET A 1 11.23 7.63 -14.94
N ILE A 2 10.51 6.58 -14.54
CA ILE A 2 9.07 6.47 -14.78
C ILE A 2 8.38 7.04 -13.55
N HIS A 3 7.61 8.13 -13.72
CA HIS A 3 6.85 8.74 -12.63
C HIS A 3 5.82 7.72 -12.07
N PRO A 4 5.64 7.58 -10.74
CA PRO A 4 4.71 6.62 -10.14
C PRO A 4 3.29 6.64 -10.73
N LYS A 5 2.76 7.83 -11.08
CA LYS A 5 1.50 7.99 -11.85
C LYS A 5 1.36 7.12 -13.12
N TYR A 6 2.46 6.65 -13.71
CA TYR A 6 2.43 5.76 -14.88
C TYR A 6 2.50 4.27 -14.52
N ARG A 7 2.71 3.93 -13.25
CA ARG A 7 2.71 2.56 -12.71
C ARG A 7 1.50 2.26 -11.83
N PHE A 8 0.86 3.28 -11.27
CA PHE A 8 -0.39 3.15 -10.52
C PHE A 8 -1.53 3.69 -11.41
N PRO A 9 -2.22 2.81 -12.15
CA PRO A 9 -3.28 3.23 -13.07
C PRO A 9 -4.57 3.64 -12.35
N HIS A 10 -4.73 3.24 -11.08
CA HIS A 10 -5.87 3.57 -10.25
C HIS A 10 -5.51 4.70 -9.28
N ILE A 11 -6.41 5.69 -9.16
CA ILE A 11 -6.29 6.83 -8.25
C ILE A 11 -7.64 7.03 -7.58
N GLY A 12 -7.65 7.13 -6.26
CA GLY A 12 -8.86 7.36 -5.47
C GLY A 12 -8.55 7.40 -3.98
N SER A 13 -9.58 7.24 -3.16
CA SER A 13 -9.46 7.17 -1.70
C SER A 13 -9.38 5.73 -1.21
N ILE A 14 -8.96 5.57 0.05
CA ILE A 14 -8.93 4.29 0.76
C ILE A 14 -9.74 4.42 2.05
N GLU A 15 -10.60 3.44 2.31
CA GLU A 15 -11.45 3.39 3.51
C GLU A 15 -11.39 1.98 4.12
N LEU A 16 -11.22 1.90 5.45
CA LEU A 16 -11.24 0.64 6.20
C LEU A 16 -12.55 0.52 6.99
N THR A 17 -13.53 -0.19 6.44
CA THR A 17 -14.81 -0.50 7.10
C THR A 17 -14.69 -1.74 7.98
N GLU A 18 -15.77 -2.14 8.64
CA GLU A 18 -15.80 -3.29 9.57
C GLU A 18 -15.25 -4.58 8.95
N ASP A 19 -15.65 -4.89 7.73
CA ASP A 19 -15.37 -6.14 7.02
C ASP A 19 -14.65 -5.95 5.68
N THR A 20 -14.47 -4.70 5.23
CA THR A 20 -14.01 -4.37 3.88
C THR A 20 -12.88 -3.33 3.90
N LEU A 21 -11.88 -3.52 3.02
CA LEU A 21 -10.96 -2.47 2.60
C LEU A 21 -11.42 -1.94 1.25
N ARG A 22 -11.96 -0.72 1.22
CA ARG A 22 -12.45 -0.10 0.00
C ARG A 22 -11.35 0.71 -0.67
N LEU A 23 -11.13 0.47 -1.96
CA LEU A 23 -10.23 1.22 -2.82
C LEU A 23 -11.06 1.93 -3.88
N GLU A 24 -11.47 3.17 -3.58
CA GLU A 24 -12.32 3.95 -4.48
C GLU A 24 -11.66 4.09 -5.86
N GLY A 25 -12.43 3.89 -6.93
CA GLY A 25 -11.91 3.91 -8.29
C GLY A 25 -11.18 2.63 -8.71
N TRP A 26 -11.19 1.60 -7.87
CA TRP A 26 -10.67 0.27 -8.21
C TRP A 26 -11.61 -0.85 -7.79
N GLU A 27 -11.69 -1.18 -6.49
CA GLU A 27 -12.47 -2.31 -5.98
C GLU A 27 -12.55 -2.36 -4.45
N ASP A 28 -13.48 -3.17 -3.95
CA ASP A 28 -13.65 -3.46 -2.52
C ASP A 28 -13.09 -4.85 -2.20
N LEU A 29 -12.27 -4.94 -1.15
CA LEU A 29 -11.62 -6.18 -0.72
C LEU A 29 -12.23 -6.65 0.60
N ALA A 30 -12.76 -7.87 0.63
CA ALA A 30 -13.20 -8.49 1.87
C ALA A 30 -11.98 -8.77 2.76
N LEU A 31 -11.97 -8.27 3.99
CA LEU A 31 -10.82 -8.41 4.90
C LEU A 31 -10.50 -9.87 5.22
N GLY A 32 -11.51 -10.75 5.22
CA GLY A 32 -11.36 -12.20 5.41
C GLY A 32 -10.69 -12.92 4.23
N GLU A 33 -10.69 -12.32 3.04
CA GLU A 33 -10.07 -12.87 1.83
C GLU A 33 -8.64 -12.33 1.60
N ILE A 34 -8.26 -11.29 2.33
CA ILE A 34 -6.88 -10.80 2.36
C ILE A 34 -6.01 -11.86 3.03
N GLN A 35 -5.00 -12.34 2.32
CA GLN A 35 -4.04 -13.32 2.82
C GLN A 35 -2.89 -12.64 3.57
N ARG A 36 -2.38 -11.52 3.04
CA ARG A 36 -1.23 -10.81 3.60
C ARG A 36 -1.30 -9.32 3.33
N VAL A 37 -0.84 -8.53 4.31
CA VAL A 37 -0.64 -7.09 4.20
C VAL A 37 0.73 -6.76 4.75
N ALA A 38 1.58 -6.10 3.96
CA ALA A 38 2.93 -5.72 4.37
C ALA A 38 3.39 -4.42 3.71
N CYS A 39 4.27 -3.69 4.38
CA CYS A 39 5.02 -2.59 3.78
C CYS A 39 6.42 -3.09 3.38
N GLU A 40 6.63 -3.34 2.09
CA GLU A 40 7.89 -3.87 1.60
C GLU A 40 8.15 -3.52 0.13
N TYR A 41 9.41 -3.38 -0.23
CA TYR A 41 9.82 -3.37 -1.64
C TYR A 41 9.99 -4.81 -2.13
N ASP A 42 9.60 -5.07 -3.37
CA ASP A 42 9.86 -6.33 -4.05
C ASP A 42 10.37 -6.12 -5.48
N GLU A 43 10.50 -7.20 -6.25
CA GLU A 43 11.00 -7.13 -7.63
C GLU A 43 10.09 -6.31 -8.55
N ALA A 44 8.77 -6.30 -8.31
CA ALA A 44 7.81 -5.54 -9.11
C ALA A 44 7.83 -4.05 -8.73
N PHE A 45 8.01 -3.74 -7.45
CA PHE A 45 8.11 -2.38 -6.93
C PHE A 45 9.36 -2.18 -6.09
N ASN A 46 10.48 -1.91 -6.77
CA ASN A 46 11.78 -1.79 -6.12
C ASN A 46 12.07 -0.37 -5.60
N ARG A 47 12.95 -0.27 -4.60
CA ARG A 47 13.35 1.01 -3.99
C ARG A 47 13.95 2.03 -4.97
N PHE A 48 14.58 1.56 -6.05
CA PHE A 48 15.24 2.40 -7.04
C PHE A 48 14.24 3.04 -8.02
N THR A 49 13.05 2.45 -8.17
CA THR A 49 11.96 3.00 -9.00
C THR A 49 11.24 4.17 -8.32
N VAL A 50 11.30 4.26 -6.99
CA VAL A 50 10.65 5.31 -6.20
C VAL A 50 11.60 6.46 -5.87
N ASN A 51 12.86 6.15 -5.55
CA ASN A 51 13.82 7.11 -4.99
C ASN A 51 14.82 7.68 -6.01
N ALA A 52 14.42 7.85 -7.28
CA ALA A 52 15.33 8.32 -8.34
C ALA A 52 15.85 9.77 -8.16
N SER A 53 15.42 10.49 -7.11
CA SER A 53 15.93 11.80 -6.71
C SER A 53 16.84 11.67 -5.48
N ASP A 54 18.07 11.27 -5.73
CA ASP A 54 19.12 11.12 -4.73
C ASP A 54 19.59 12.50 -4.21
N ARG A 55 18.82 13.14 -3.31
CA ARG A 55 19.27 14.30 -2.51
C ARG A 55 18.56 14.31 -1.14
N LEU A 56 19.28 13.86 -0.11
CA LEU A 56 18.99 13.92 1.34
C LEU A 56 18.31 12.69 1.97
N GLY A 57 19.10 11.62 2.16
CA GLY A 57 19.07 10.85 3.41
C GLY A 57 18.11 9.66 3.48
N PHE A 58 18.54 8.51 2.95
CA PHE A 58 18.68 7.19 3.62
C PHE A 58 17.73 6.73 4.76
N PHE A 59 16.50 7.22 4.89
CA PHE A 59 15.52 6.68 5.84
C PHE A 59 14.22 6.34 5.11
N GLY A 60 14.16 5.08 4.68
CA GLY A 60 13.04 4.51 3.94
C GLY A 60 11.70 4.72 4.63
N LYS A 61 10.78 5.40 3.93
CA LYS A 61 9.34 5.48 4.25
C LYS A 61 8.45 5.62 2.99
N GLY A 62 8.97 5.18 1.85
CA GLY A 62 8.23 5.09 0.58
C GLY A 62 7.87 3.66 0.19
N GLU A 63 7.94 2.73 1.14
CA GLU A 63 7.58 1.31 0.93
C GLU A 63 6.12 1.24 0.49
N PRO A 64 5.79 0.54 -0.62
CA PRO A 64 4.41 0.35 -1.01
C PRO A 64 3.71 -0.51 0.05
N LEU A 65 2.41 -0.27 0.23
CA LEU A 65 1.56 -1.21 0.93
C LEU A 65 1.21 -2.32 -0.06
N VAL A 66 1.68 -3.53 0.22
CA VAL A 66 1.41 -4.71 -0.58
C VAL A 66 0.28 -5.49 0.06
N VAL A 67 -0.84 -5.63 -0.66
CA VAL A 67 -2.00 -6.43 -0.26
C VAL A 67 -2.08 -7.65 -1.15
N THR A 68 -1.93 -8.84 -0.56
CA THR A 68 -2.20 -10.11 -1.23
C THR A 68 -3.65 -10.50 -0.97
N HIS A 69 -4.45 -10.55 -2.02
CA HIS A 69 -5.87 -10.91 -1.96
C HIS A 69 -6.15 -11.99 -3.01
N CYS A 70 -6.61 -13.17 -2.58
CA CYS A 70 -6.68 -14.37 -3.43
C CYS A 70 -5.33 -14.62 -4.13
N ASP A 71 -5.28 -14.61 -5.47
CA ASP A 71 -4.07 -14.91 -6.24
C ASP A 71 -3.36 -13.66 -6.82
N ARG A 72 -3.71 -12.46 -6.35
CA ARG A 72 -3.13 -11.20 -6.84
C ARG A 72 -2.48 -10.38 -5.75
N LYS A 73 -1.41 -9.68 -6.14
CA LYS A 73 -0.77 -8.64 -5.33
C LYS A 73 -1.22 -7.27 -5.83
N MET A 74 -1.65 -6.44 -4.89
CA MET A 74 -1.95 -5.03 -5.11
C MET A 74 -0.89 -4.20 -4.42
N TYR A 75 -0.45 -3.14 -5.11
CA TYR A 75 0.51 -2.19 -4.59
C TYR A 75 -0.22 -0.87 -4.40
N LEU A 76 -0.15 -0.30 -3.20
CA LEU A 76 -0.79 0.97 -2.87
C LEU A 76 0.24 1.98 -2.39
N LEU A 77 0.04 3.23 -2.79
CA LEU A 77 0.78 4.39 -2.31
C LEU A 77 -0.21 5.39 -1.73
N ILE A 78 -0.34 5.37 -0.41
CA ILE A 78 -1.32 6.18 0.32
C ILE A 78 -0.64 7.48 0.77
N ASP A 79 -1.31 8.60 0.50
CA ASP A 79 -0.83 9.96 0.79
C ASP A 79 0.61 10.22 0.32
N TRP A 80 0.95 9.68 -0.85
CA TRP A 80 2.31 9.79 -1.38
C TRP A 80 2.68 11.24 -1.69
N ASN A 81 3.79 11.69 -1.12
CA ASN A 81 4.35 13.00 -1.38
C ASN A 81 5.48 12.91 -2.40
N PHE A 82 5.30 13.55 -3.55
CA PHE A 82 6.28 13.56 -4.64
C PHE A 82 7.66 14.10 -4.22
N PHE A 83 7.69 15.14 -3.40
CA PHE A 83 8.94 15.84 -3.05
C PHE A 83 9.76 15.09 -2.02
N THR A 84 9.10 14.34 -1.14
CA THR A 84 9.75 13.68 0.00
C THR A 84 9.78 12.16 -0.11
N GLY A 85 8.98 11.58 -1.00
CA GLY A 85 8.83 10.13 -1.15
C GLY A 85 8.07 9.45 0.01
N PHE A 86 7.53 10.21 0.97
CA PHE A 86 6.79 9.68 2.11
C PHE A 86 5.42 9.13 1.70
N THR A 87 4.94 8.13 2.45
CA THR A 87 3.60 7.54 2.36
C THR A 87 3.05 7.30 3.77
N ASP A 88 1.74 7.20 3.93
CA ASP A 88 1.09 6.74 5.19
C ASP A 88 0.91 5.21 5.23
N ASN A 89 1.56 4.48 4.32
CA ASN A 89 1.36 3.04 4.11
C ASN A 89 1.56 2.20 5.37
N ARG A 90 2.54 2.54 6.22
CA ARG A 90 2.83 1.78 7.44
C ARG A 90 1.66 1.83 8.43
N ARG A 91 1.09 3.01 8.64
CA ARG A 91 -0.06 3.20 9.51
C ARG A 91 -1.26 2.40 9.00
N TRP A 92 -1.47 2.38 7.68
CA TRP A 92 -2.52 1.56 7.07
C TRP A 92 -2.25 0.07 7.19
N CYS A 93 -1.00 -0.37 7.02
CA CYS A 93 -0.61 -1.76 7.24
C CYS A 93 -0.96 -2.23 8.66
N GLU A 94 -0.62 -1.43 9.66
CA GLU A 94 -0.93 -1.70 11.07
C GLU A 94 -2.46 -1.76 11.29
N ALA A 95 -3.20 -0.74 10.84
CA ALA A 95 -4.65 -0.68 11.01
C ALA A 95 -5.40 -1.86 10.36
N ILE A 96 -4.98 -2.27 9.16
CA ILE A 96 -5.60 -3.40 8.45
C ILE A 96 -5.30 -4.72 9.19
N ASN A 97 -4.06 -4.94 9.63
CA ASN A 97 -3.70 -6.16 10.35
C ASN A 97 -4.39 -6.26 11.71
N GLU A 98 -4.42 -5.18 12.49
CA GLU A 98 -5.15 -5.14 13.76
C GLU A 98 -6.63 -5.49 13.58
N LYS A 99 -7.25 -5.00 12.50
CA LYS A 99 -8.66 -5.28 12.23
C LYS A 99 -8.88 -6.73 11.81
N ARG A 100 -8.02 -7.27 10.95
CA ARG A 100 -8.04 -8.68 10.53
C ARG A 100 -7.89 -9.64 11.70
N GLU A 101 -6.96 -9.35 12.62
CA GLU A 101 -6.73 -10.17 13.81
C GLU A 101 -7.95 -10.20 14.76
N LYS A 102 -8.63 -9.06 14.92
CA LYS A 102 -9.87 -8.98 15.69
C LYS A 102 -11.00 -9.79 15.06
N SER A 103 -11.12 -9.80 13.74
CA SER A 103 -12.15 -10.57 13.03
C SER A 103 -11.94 -12.09 13.07
N ILE A 104 -10.70 -12.56 13.27
CA ILE A 104 -10.38 -14.00 13.39
C ILE A 104 -10.58 -14.51 14.82
N SER A 105 -10.56 -13.61 15.81
CA SER A 105 -10.63 -13.95 17.24
C SER A 105 -12.05 -14.04 17.81
N LEU A 106 -13.07 -13.86 16.97
CA LEU A 106 -14.51 -13.94 17.29
C LEU A 106 -15.14 -15.20 16.67
#